data_AF-A0A285PTA8-F1
#
_entry.id   AF-A0A285PTA8-F1
#
_cell.length_a   1.000
_cell.length_b   1.000
_cell.length_c   1.000
_cell.angle_alpha   90.00
_cell.angle_beta   90.00
_cell.angle_gamma   90.00
#
_symmetry.space_group_name_H-M   'P 1'
#
loop_
_entity.id
_entity.type
_entity.pdbx_description
1 polymer ?
#
loop_
_entity_poly.entity_id
_entity_poly.type
_entity_poly.pdbx_seq_one_letter_code
_entity_poly.pdbx_strand_id
1 'polypeptide(L)'
;MYQYWNPNPAAAKVGDCTVRAISKAMGQTWEETYIQLALYGLILSDMPSANAVWGAYLKDNGFSRYIIPDEYMTCTVSEFANNHPEGVYILALSGHVIAVIDGNYYDTWDSGAMTPIYYWREGGK
;
A
#
# COMPACT_ATOMS: atom_id res chain seq x y z
N MET A 1 13.27 6.49 -3.28
CA MET A 1 14.33 5.86 -2.46
C MET A 1 13.70 5.03 -1.35
N TYR A 2 14.37 3.97 -0.87
CA TYR A 2 13.92 3.19 0.30
C TYR A 2 13.91 4.05 1.56
N GLN A 3 12.84 3.92 2.35
CA GLN A 3 12.70 4.50 3.69
C GLN A 3 12.21 3.42 4.65
N TYR A 4 12.95 3.19 5.74
CA TYR A 4 12.51 2.26 6.77
C TYR A 4 11.26 2.81 7.47
N TRP A 5 10.22 1.97 7.57
CA TRP A 5 8.95 2.33 8.17
C TRP A 5 8.30 1.13 8.87
N ASN A 6 8.26 1.18 10.20
CA ASN A 6 7.51 0.22 11.01
C ASN A 6 6.64 0.95 12.04
N PRO A 7 5.38 1.28 11.71
CA PRO A 7 4.45 1.92 12.63
C PRO A 7 3.74 0.92 13.55
N ASN A 8 4.06 -0.37 13.48
CA ASN A 8 3.50 -1.36 14.38
C ASN A 8 3.80 -0.97 15.85
N PRO A 9 2.80 -0.88 16.74
CA PRO A 9 3.01 -0.40 18.12
C PRO A 9 3.96 -1.26 18.96
N ALA A 10 4.07 -2.55 18.62
CA ALA A 10 5.02 -3.47 19.25
C ALA A 10 6.37 -3.52 18.51
N ALA A 11 6.58 -2.68 17.49
CA ALA A 11 7.68 -2.74 16.53
C ALA A 11 7.88 -4.14 15.90
N ALA A 12 6.83 -4.96 15.92
CA ALA A 12 6.87 -6.32 15.42
C ALA A 12 6.95 -6.35 13.89
N LYS A 13 7.49 -7.44 13.34
CA LYS A 13 7.48 -7.72 11.89
C LYS A 13 6.52 -8.89 11.65
N VAL A 14 5.27 -8.56 11.35
CA VAL A 14 4.17 -9.52 11.15
C VAL A 14 3.51 -9.31 9.79
N GLY A 15 2.46 -10.06 9.48
CA GLY A 15 1.69 -9.94 8.23
C GLY A 15 0.80 -8.69 8.17
N ASP A 16 1.34 -7.52 8.48
CA ASP A 16 0.60 -6.24 8.57
C ASP A 16 0.98 -5.25 7.46
N CYS A 17 1.59 -5.72 6.36
CA CYS A 17 2.05 -4.85 5.26
C CYS A 17 0.93 -3.97 4.70
N THR A 18 -0.29 -4.51 4.53
CA THR A 18 -1.47 -3.74 4.12
C THR A 18 -1.77 -2.60 5.09
N VAL A 19 -1.75 -2.87 6.40
CA VAL A 19 -1.99 -1.85 7.43
C VAL A 19 -0.90 -0.77 7.39
N ARG A 20 0.38 -1.18 7.37
CA ARG A 20 1.51 -0.23 7.36
C ARG A 20 1.54 0.66 6.11
N ALA A 21 1.25 0.08 4.94
CA ALA A 21 1.24 0.81 3.69
C ALA A 21 0.10 1.83 3.65
N ILE A 22 -1.12 1.40 4.00
CA ILE A 22 -2.29 2.28 4.01
C ILE A 22 -2.13 3.38 5.07
N SER A 23 -1.65 3.04 6.27
CA SER A 23 -1.44 4.03 7.33
C SER A 23 -0.46 5.12 6.89
N LYS A 24 0.61 4.73 6.19
CA LYS A 24 1.59 5.66 5.65
C LYS A 24 1.00 6.55 4.56
N ALA A 25 0.29 5.95 3.61
CA ALA A 25 -0.31 6.65 2.48
C ALA A 25 -1.36 7.69 2.93
N MET A 26 -2.15 7.35 3.95
CA MET A 26 -3.26 8.19 4.41
C MET A 26 -2.89 9.12 5.59
N GLY A 27 -1.66 9.06 6.10
CA GLY A 27 -1.26 9.80 7.29
C GLY A 27 -2.00 9.36 8.57
N GLN A 28 -2.43 8.10 8.62
CA GLN A 28 -3.14 7.50 9.75
C GLN A 28 -2.17 6.77 10.68
N THR A 29 -2.60 6.53 11.91
CA THR A 29 -1.93 5.57 12.82
C THR A 29 -2.14 4.13 12.35
N TRP A 30 -1.32 3.22 12.86
CA TRP A 30 -1.46 1.79 12.57
C TRP A 30 -2.79 1.25 13.11
N GLU A 31 -3.18 1.67 14.32
CA GLU A 31 -4.41 1.24 15.00
C GLU A 31 -5.67 1.73 14.28
N GLU A 32 -5.71 3.01 13.88
CA GLU A 32 -6.82 3.55 13.09
C GLU A 32 -7.00 2.74 11.81
N THR A 33 -5.91 2.49 11.09
CA THR A 33 -5.95 1.72 9.84
C THR A 33 -6.41 0.28 10.09
N TYR A 34 -5.88 -0.38 11.13
CA TYR A 34 -6.25 -1.74 11.49
C TYR A 34 -7.75 -1.86 11.80
N ILE A 35 -8.28 -0.94 12.62
CA ILE A 35 -9.70 -0.93 13.01
C ILE A 35 -10.59 -0.74 11.77
N GLN A 36 -10.23 0.16 10.87
CA GLN A 36 -11.02 0.41 9.66
C GLN A 36 -11.02 -0.78 8.72
N LEU A 37 -9.86 -1.42 8.49
CA LEU A 37 -9.82 -2.63 7.67
C LEU A 37 -10.58 -3.79 8.31
N ALA A 38 -10.54 -3.92 9.64
CA ALA A 38 -11.35 -4.89 10.37
C ALA A 38 -12.86 -4.64 10.20
N LEU A 39 -13.29 -3.38 10.27
CA LEU A 39 -14.68 -3.00 10.05
C LEU A 39 -15.14 -3.29 8.61
N TYR A 40 -14.33 -2.95 7.60
CA TYR A 40 -14.64 -3.29 6.21
C TYR A 40 -14.68 -4.81 6.00
N GLY A 41 -13.77 -5.56 6.63
CA GLY A 41 -13.78 -7.02 6.60
C GLY A 41 -15.08 -7.60 7.17
N LEU A 42 -15.54 -7.06 8.31
CA LEU A 42 -16.82 -7.44 8.90
C LEU A 42 -18.01 -7.13 7.96
N ILE A 43 -18.06 -5.92 7.39
CA ILE A 43 -19.13 -5.49 6.48
C ILE A 43 -19.21 -6.38 5.24
N LEU A 44 -18.04 -6.75 4.69
CA LEU A 44 -17.93 -7.56 3.48
C LEU A 44 -17.88 -9.06 3.74
N SER A 45 -17.89 -9.47 5.02
CA SER A 45 -17.73 -10.87 5.45
C SER A 45 -16.47 -11.55 4.90
N ASP A 46 -15.35 -10.82 4.89
CA ASP A 46 -14.05 -11.29 4.38
C ASP A 46 -12.90 -10.80 5.29
N MET A 47 -11.69 -11.33 5.08
CA MET A 47 -10.53 -11.02 5.89
C MET A 47 -10.04 -9.58 5.65
N PRO A 48 -9.58 -8.85 6.69
CA PRO A 48 -9.07 -7.49 6.54
C PRO A 48 -7.90 -7.36 5.54
N SER A 49 -7.14 -8.44 5.35
CA SER A 49 -6.02 -8.52 4.41
C SER A 49 -6.43 -8.83 2.97
N ALA A 50 -7.68 -9.18 2.70
CA ALA A 50 -8.14 -9.54 1.36
C ALA A 50 -8.20 -8.32 0.43
N ASN A 51 -7.77 -8.49 -0.83
CA ASN A 51 -7.75 -7.43 -1.85
C ASN A 51 -9.09 -6.74 -2.06
N ALA A 52 -10.20 -7.47 -1.90
CA ALA A 52 -11.53 -6.90 -1.99
C ALA A 52 -11.82 -5.92 -0.83
N VAL A 53 -11.37 -6.24 0.38
CA VAL A 53 -11.66 -5.49 1.61
C VAL A 53 -10.87 -4.18 1.66
N TRP A 54 -9.54 -4.25 1.62
CA TRP A 54 -8.73 -3.03 1.68
C TRP A 54 -8.85 -2.20 0.40
N GLY A 55 -9.18 -2.84 -0.74
CA GLY A 55 -9.52 -2.13 -1.97
C GLY A 55 -10.82 -1.34 -1.87
N ALA A 56 -11.85 -1.87 -1.21
CA ALA A 56 -13.08 -1.12 -0.95
C ALA A 56 -12.80 0.09 -0.04
N TYR A 57 -12.02 -0.11 1.02
CA TYR A 57 -11.61 0.98 1.91
C TYR A 57 -10.87 2.09 1.16
N LEU A 58 -9.89 1.76 0.33
CA LEU A 58 -9.15 2.75 -0.46
C LEU A 58 -10.05 3.51 -1.43
N LYS A 59 -10.96 2.82 -2.11
CA LYS A 59 -11.90 3.43 -3.04
C LYS A 59 -12.78 4.48 -2.36
N ASP A 60 -13.33 4.16 -1.19
CA ASP A 60 -14.18 5.08 -0.42
C ASP A 60 -13.39 6.26 0.17
N ASN A 61 -12.06 6.12 0.25
CA ASN A 61 -11.14 7.18 0.67
C ASN A 61 -10.45 7.90 -0.50
N GLY A 62 -11.05 7.87 -1.70
CA GLY A 62 -10.62 8.70 -2.82
C GLY A 62 -9.46 8.14 -3.64
N PHE A 63 -9.07 6.88 -3.42
CA PHE A 63 -8.07 6.22 -4.27
C PHE A 63 -8.73 5.57 -5.48
N SER A 64 -8.02 5.59 -6.61
CA SER A 64 -8.37 4.88 -7.83
C SER A 64 -7.39 3.76 -8.10
N ARG A 65 -7.89 2.60 -8.57
CA ARG A 65 -7.06 1.42 -8.89
C ARG A 65 -6.66 1.42 -10.35
N TYR A 66 -5.40 1.09 -10.61
CA TYR A 66 -4.79 0.99 -11.93
C TYR A 66 -4.01 -0.31 -12.03
N ILE A 67 -4.05 -0.93 -13.22
CA ILE A 67 -3.25 -2.12 -13.53
C ILE A 67 -1.88 -1.65 -14.05
N ILE A 68 -0.80 -2.35 -13.70
CA ILE A 68 0.50 -2.13 -14.32
C ILE A 68 0.41 -2.66 -15.76
N PRO A 69 0.62 -1.84 -16.81
CA PRO A 69 0.54 -2.33 -18.19
C PRO A 69 1.61 -3.38 -18.46
N ASP A 70 1.34 -4.32 -19.36
CA ASP A 70 2.22 -5.46 -19.65
C ASP A 70 3.64 -5.03 -20.05
N GLU A 71 3.76 -3.92 -20.77
CA GLU A 71 5.04 -3.30 -21.17
C GLU A 71 5.92 -2.89 -19.97
N TYR A 72 5.31 -2.73 -18.79
CA TYR A 72 5.95 -2.36 -17.54
C TYR A 72 5.93 -3.50 -16.51
N MET A 73 5.64 -4.74 -16.91
CA MET A 73 5.66 -5.90 -16.00
C MET A 73 7.03 -6.17 -15.37
N THR A 74 8.10 -5.61 -15.90
CA THR A 74 9.45 -5.69 -15.29
C THR A 74 9.77 -4.49 -14.41
N CYS A 75 8.90 -3.49 -14.33
CA CYS A 75 9.10 -2.30 -13.52
C CYS A 75 9.13 -2.70 -12.03
N THR A 76 10.27 -2.50 -11.40
CA THR A 76 10.43 -2.77 -9.97
C THR A 76 9.82 -1.65 -9.12
N VAL A 77 9.61 -1.89 -7.82
CA VAL A 77 9.15 -0.85 -6.87
C VAL A 77 10.07 0.37 -6.91
N SER A 78 11.39 0.14 -6.99
CA SER A 78 12.37 1.22 -7.06
C SER A 78 12.24 2.06 -8.33
N GLU A 79 12.06 1.42 -9.49
CA GLU A 79 11.83 2.10 -10.77
C GLU A 79 10.48 2.81 -10.78
N PHE A 80 9.42 2.17 -10.26
CA PHE A 80 8.11 2.78 -10.12
C PHE A 80 8.21 4.08 -9.30
N ALA A 81 8.88 4.04 -8.16
CA ALA A 81 9.07 5.22 -7.31
C ALA A 81 9.89 6.30 -8.03
N ASN A 82 10.97 5.94 -8.72
CA ASN A 82 11.77 6.92 -9.47
C ASN A 82 10.99 7.59 -10.61
N ASN A 83 10.10 6.85 -11.27
CA ASN A 83 9.25 7.37 -12.35
C ASN A 83 8.04 8.18 -11.86
N HIS A 84 7.73 8.12 -10.57
CA HIS A 84 6.62 8.84 -9.94
C HIS A 84 7.15 9.72 -8.79
N PRO A 85 7.84 10.84 -9.12
CA PRO A 85 8.45 11.71 -8.11
C PRO A 85 7.44 12.47 -7.25
N GLU A 86 6.17 12.48 -7.65
CA GLU A 86 5.08 13.15 -6.94
C GLU A 86 3.85 12.23 -6.82
N GLY A 87 3.16 12.36 -5.69
CA GLY A 87 1.88 11.72 -5.40
C GLY A 87 1.98 10.55 -4.43
N VAL A 88 0.81 10.04 -4.04
CA VAL A 88 0.63 8.96 -3.08
C VAL A 88 0.10 7.72 -3.78
N TYR A 89 0.83 6.61 -3.64
CA TYR A 89 0.53 5.34 -4.28
C TYR A 89 0.61 4.19 -3.27
N ILE A 90 -0.22 3.17 -3.48
CA ILE A 90 -0.15 1.89 -2.78
C ILE A 90 0.03 0.80 -3.82
N LEU A 91 1.16 0.12 -3.79
CA LEU A 91 1.51 -0.96 -4.70
C LEU A 91 1.09 -2.30 -4.10
N ALA A 92 0.38 -3.11 -4.88
CA ALA A 92 0.08 -4.50 -4.55
C ALA A 92 1.03 -5.42 -5.31
N LEU A 93 1.73 -6.26 -4.57
CA LEU A 93 2.70 -7.22 -5.07
C LEU A 93 2.23 -8.64 -4.75
N SER A 94 2.97 -9.64 -5.25
CA SER A 94 2.75 -11.02 -4.83
C SER A 94 3.07 -11.18 -3.33
N GLY A 95 2.02 -11.34 -2.52
CA GLY A 95 2.14 -11.54 -1.07
C GLY A 95 2.56 -10.32 -0.24
N HIS A 96 2.58 -9.12 -0.83
CA HIS A 96 3.06 -7.91 -0.14
C HIS A 96 2.39 -6.63 -0.63
N VAL A 97 2.39 -5.58 0.21
CA VAL A 97 1.80 -4.27 -0.08
C VAL A 97 2.73 -3.17 0.41
N ILE A 98 2.98 -2.16 -0.41
CA ILE A 98 3.96 -1.08 -0.14
C ILE A 98 3.35 0.28 -0.44
N ALA A 99 3.65 1.29 0.38
CA ALA A 99 3.35 2.68 0.08
C ALA A 99 4.51 3.35 -0.66
N VAL A 100 4.20 4.11 -1.71
CA VAL A 100 5.12 5.02 -2.39
C VAL A 100 4.57 6.44 -2.28
N ILE A 101 5.37 7.37 -1.78
CA ILE A 101 5.00 8.78 -1.62
C ILE A 101 6.15 9.62 -2.14
N ASP A 102 5.88 10.48 -3.12
CA ASP A 102 6.82 11.44 -3.69
C ASP A 102 8.19 10.80 -4.01
N GLY A 103 8.14 9.71 -4.78
CA GLY A 103 9.29 8.92 -5.19
C GLY A 103 10.00 8.11 -4.10
N ASN A 104 9.47 8.05 -2.88
CA ASN A 104 10.00 7.25 -1.78
C ASN A 104 9.07 6.08 -1.44
N TYR A 105 9.64 4.90 -1.18
CA TYR A 105 8.86 3.74 -0.78
C TYR A 105 9.17 3.34 0.66
N TYR A 106 8.13 2.94 1.39
CA TYR A 106 8.16 2.78 2.84
C TYR A 106 7.86 1.35 3.23
N ASP A 107 8.81 0.71 3.91
CA ASP A 107 8.68 -0.70 4.31
C ASP A 107 9.65 -1.08 5.45
N THR A 108 9.54 -2.32 5.94
CA THR A 108 10.40 -2.85 7.02
C THR A 108 11.68 -3.53 6.54
N TRP A 109 11.85 -3.62 5.22
CA TRP A 109 13.07 -4.03 4.52
C TRP A 109 13.12 -3.34 3.14
N ASP A 110 14.28 -3.35 2.50
CA ASP A 110 14.41 -2.84 1.14
C ASP A 110 13.74 -3.81 0.15
N SER A 111 12.48 -3.53 -0.18
CA SER A 111 11.66 -4.26 -1.14
C SER A 111 11.75 -3.70 -2.57
N GLY A 112 12.74 -2.84 -2.84
CA GLY A 112 12.87 -2.10 -4.11
C GLY A 112 12.94 -2.97 -5.37
N ALA A 113 13.45 -4.21 -5.26
CA ALA A 113 13.60 -5.15 -6.37
C ALA A 113 12.33 -5.96 -6.70
N MET A 114 11.28 -5.86 -5.88
CA MET A 114 10.02 -6.56 -6.14
C MET A 114 9.22 -5.88 -7.25
N THR A 115 8.31 -6.63 -7.88
CA THR A 115 7.48 -6.15 -8.99
C THR A 115 6.02 -5.97 -8.54
N PRO A 116 5.43 -4.78 -8.73
CA PRO A 116 4.00 -4.55 -8.49
C PRO A 116 3.14 -5.19 -9.58
N ILE A 117 1.95 -5.65 -9.20
CA ILE A 117 0.95 -6.25 -10.08
C ILE A 117 -0.09 -5.18 -10.49
N TYR A 118 -0.50 -4.37 -9.51
CA TYR A 118 -1.39 -3.24 -9.70
C TYR A 118 -1.10 -2.20 -8.60
N TYR A 119 -1.63 -1.00 -8.78
CA TYR A 119 -1.47 0.06 -7.80
C TYR A 119 -2.76 0.83 -7.57
N TRP A 120 -2.83 1.48 -6.42
CA TRP A 120 -3.80 2.51 -6.11
C TRP A 120 -3.09 3.85 -6.10
N ARG A 121 -3.77 4.89 -6.58
CA ARG A 121 -3.29 6.27 -6.55
C ARG A 121 -4.34 7.13 -5.87
N GLU A 122 -3.91 7.99 -4.96
CA GLU A 122 -4.78 9.00 -4.37
C GLU A 122 -5.26 9.96 -5.46
N GLY A 123 -6.58 10.12 -5.58
CA GLY A 123 -7.16 11.13 -6.45
C GLY A 123 -6.88 12.52 -5.86
N GLY A 124 -6.27 13.41 -6.65
CA GLY A 124 -6.21 14.81 -6.28
C GLY A 124 -7.63 15.35 -6.11
N LYS A 125 -7.89 16.05 -4.99
CA LYS A 125 -9.11 16.83 -4.82
C LYS A 125 -9.21 17.92 -5.89
#